data_AF-A0A3M5E3B9-F1
#
_entry.id   AF-A0A3M5E3B9-F1
#
_cell.length_a   1.000
_cell.length_b   1.000
_cell.length_c   1.000
_cell.angle_alpha   90.00
_cell.angle_beta   90.00
_cell.angle_gamma   90.00
#
_symmetry.space_group_name_H-M   'P 1'
#
loop_
_entity.id
_entity.type
_entity.pdbx_description
1 polymer ?
#
loop_
_entity_poly.entity_id
_entity_poly.type
_entity_poly.pdbx_seq_one_letter_code
_entity_poly.pdbx_strand_id
1 'polypeptide(L)'
;MIQLTGVASRHVGIYIGGVLLALGLFPWVGAILQQIPKPVLGGATLVMFGSVAAAGIRILGQTAMDRRSVLIIAASFGVGLGVAAQPTLLDQMPAVVKTLFDSAITSGGITAILLNLLLPEERVAEAAQASAKGGALARWRKPLG
;
A
#
# COMPACT_ATOMS: atom_id res chain seq x y z
N MET A 1 3.57 -5.65 19.46
CA MET A 1 3.99 -5.53 20.88
C MET A 1 2.96 -6.04 21.88
N ILE A 2 1.65 -6.07 21.59
CA ILE A 2 0.67 -6.75 22.45
C ILE A 2 0.94 -8.26 22.53
N GLN A 3 1.37 -8.89 21.43
CA GLN A 3 1.75 -10.32 21.40
C GLN A 3 3.04 -10.65 22.19
N LEU A 4 3.89 -9.65 22.47
CA LEU A 4 5.14 -9.82 23.25
C LEU A 4 4.95 -9.48 24.73
N THR A 5 4.06 -8.52 25.05
CA THR A 5 3.77 -8.09 26.42
C THR A 5 2.56 -8.80 27.03
N GLY A 6 1.70 -9.43 26.22
CA GLY A 6 0.49 -10.13 26.64
C GLY A 6 -0.64 -9.22 27.16
N VAL A 7 -0.42 -7.89 27.24
CA VAL A 7 -1.37 -6.96 27.86
C VAL A 7 -2.13 -6.18 26.79
N ALA A 8 -3.41 -6.52 26.60
CA ALA A 8 -4.37 -5.81 25.75
C ALA A 8 -5.39 -5.01 26.58
N SER A 9 -4.93 -4.25 27.58
CA SER A 9 -5.82 -3.51 28.49
C SER A 9 -6.11 -2.09 27.99
N ARG A 10 -7.41 -1.71 27.91
CA ARG A 10 -7.86 -0.34 27.59
C ARG A 10 -7.26 0.70 28.54
N HIS A 11 -7.01 0.31 29.79
CA HIS A 11 -6.41 1.18 30.79
C HIS A 11 -5.01 1.64 30.38
N VAL A 12 -4.19 0.75 29.81
CA VAL A 12 -2.83 1.08 29.34
C VAL A 12 -2.87 2.16 28.26
N GLY A 13 -3.83 2.08 27.33
CA GLY A 13 -4.04 3.12 26.33
C GLY A 13 -4.42 4.48 26.94
N ILE A 14 -5.29 4.49 27.96
CA ILE A 14 -5.69 5.71 28.66
C ILE A 14 -4.50 6.33 29.41
N TYR A 15 -3.69 5.51 30.10
CA TYR A 15 -2.49 5.99 30.80
C TYR A 15 -1.45 6.54 29.83
N ILE A 16 -1.13 5.84 28.75
CA ILE A 16 -0.17 6.31 27.74
C ILE A 16 -0.70 7.58 27.05
N GLY A 17 -1.99 7.63 26.70
CA GLY A 17 -2.62 8.83 26.14
C GLY A 17 -2.53 10.03 27.09
N GLY A 18 -2.79 9.82 28.38
CA GLY A 18 -2.63 10.86 29.40
C GLY A 18 -1.19 11.34 29.54
N VAL A 19 -0.22 10.42 29.53
CA VAL A 19 1.22 10.76 29.54
C VAL A 19 1.62 11.54 28.29
N LEU A 20 1.19 11.13 27.10
CA LEU A 20 1.46 11.85 25.85
C LEU A 20 0.85 13.26 25.85
N LEU A 21 -0.36 13.41 26.39
CA LEU A 21 -1.02 14.70 26.52
C LEU A 21 -0.28 15.62 27.51
N ALA A 22 0.15 15.07 28.65
CA ALA A 22 0.97 15.81 29.60
C ALA A 22 2.30 16.24 28.96
N LEU A 23 3.05 15.31 28.34
CA LEU A 23 4.32 15.60 27.68
C LEU A 23 4.18 16.62 26.52
N GLY A 24 3.06 16.62 25.80
CA GLY A 24 2.76 17.60 24.76
C GLY A 24 2.43 19.00 25.29
N LEU A 25 1.91 19.11 26.51
CA LEU A 25 1.54 20.39 27.13
C LEU A 25 2.75 21.11 27.75
N PHE A 26 3.80 20.38 28.14
CA PHE A 26 5.00 20.96 28.75
C PHE A 26 6.07 21.32 27.69
N PRO A 27 6.35 22.61 27.43
CA PRO A 27 7.29 23.04 26.39
C PRO A 27 8.75 22.66 26.66
N TRP A 28 9.09 22.38 27.93
CA TRP A 28 10.42 21.92 28.35
C TRP A 28 10.82 20.60 27.66
N VAL A 29 9.86 19.69 27.45
CA VAL A 29 10.12 18.42 26.76
C VAL A 29 10.52 18.69 25.30
N GLY A 30 9.81 19.60 24.63
CA GLY A 30 10.16 20.04 23.28
C GLY A 30 11.56 20.66 23.19
N ALA A 31 11.96 21.45 24.19
CA ALA A 31 13.30 22.06 24.24
C ALA A 31 14.43 21.01 24.36
N ILE A 32 14.20 19.90 25.05
CA ILE A 32 15.14 18.77 25.10
C ILE A 32 15.19 18.06 23.74
N LEU A 33 14.03 17.80 23.12
CA LEU A 33 13.97 17.12 21.82
C LEU A 33 14.67 17.91 20.71
N GLN A 34 14.63 19.25 20.75
CA GLN A 34 15.33 20.12 19.79
C GLN A 34 16.87 20.06 19.91
N GLN A 35 17.40 19.63 21.06
CA GLN A 35 18.84 19.43 21.24
C GLN A 35 19.34 18.12 20.61
N ILE A 36 18.44 17.24 20.18
CA ILE A 36 18.81 15.97 19.54
C ILE A 36 19.50 16.26 18.20
N PRO A 37 20.72 15.76 17.98
CA PRO A 37 21.42 15.95 16.72
C PRO A 37 20.65 15.39 15.52
N LYS A 38 20.68 16.13 14.40
CA LYS A 38 20.05 15.72 13.13
C LYS A 38 20.41 14.28 12.70
N PRO A 39 21.64 13.78 12.87
CA PRO A 39 21.98 12.40 12.50
C PRO A 39 21.18 11.33 13.25
N VAL A 40 20.81 11.56 14.52
CA VAL A 40 20.05 10.60 15.34
C VAL A 40 18.59 10.57 14.89
N LEU A 41 18.00 11.74 14.62
CA LEU A 41 16.65 11.84 14.07
C LEU A 41 16.57 11.16 12.70
N GLY A 42 17.60 11.33 11.86
CA GLY A 42 17.74 10.61 10.59
C GLY A 42 17.73 9.08 10.79
N GLY A 43 18.54 8.56 11.71
CA GLY A 43 18.56 7.13 12.03
C GLY A 43 17.22 6.60 12.54
N ALA A 44 16.57 7.33 13.44
CA ALA A 44 15.26 6.96 13.97
C ALA A 44 14.18 6.92 12.87
N THR A 45 14.14 7.94 12.01
CA THR A 45 13.20 7.99 10.88
C THR A 45 13.47 6.89 9.86
N LEU A 46 14.73 6.59 9.56
CA LEU A 46 15.12 5.50 8.65
C LEU A 46 14.61 4.14 9.14
N VAL A 47 14.80 3.84 10.43
CA VAL A 47 14.30 2.59 11.03
C VAL A 47 12.78 2.54 11.02
N MET A 48 12.10 3.65 11.34
CA MET A 48 10.64 3.75 11.29
C MET A 48 10.11 3.50 9.87
N PHE A 49 10.59 4.24 8.87
CA PHE A 49 10.16 4.08 7.49
C PHE A 49 10.54 2.70 6.93
N GLY A 50 11.70 2.17 7.27
CA GLY A 50 12.12 0.81 6.90
C GLY A 50 11.18 -0.26 7.47
N SER A 51 10.79 -0.13 8.74
CA SER A 51 9.84 -1.07 9.37
C SER A 51 8.44 -0.99 8.75
N VAL A 52 7.98 0.22 8.40
CA VAL A 52 6.70 0.44 7.72
C VAL A 52 6.73 -0.16 6.31
N ALA A 53 7.80 0.04 5.56
CA ALA A 53 7.99 -0.56 4.24
C ALA A 53 8.00 -2.09 4.31
N ALA A 54 8.74 -2.67 5.26
CA ALA A 54 8.77 -4.12 5.48
C ALA A 54 7.39 -4.69 5.87
N ALA A 55 6.64 -3.98 6.72
CA ALA A 55 5.26 -4.35 7.05
C ALA A 55 4.35 -4.32 5.82
N GLY A 56 4.49 -3.30 4.95
CA GLY A 56 3.77 -3.21 3.68
C GLY A 56 4.05 -4.40 2.76
N ILE A 57 5.32 -4.74 2.55
CA ILE A 57 5.72 -5.90 1.74
C ILE A 57 5.15 -7.20 2.34
N ARG A 58 5.18 -7.34 3.66
CA ARG A 58 4.60 -8.50 4.35
C ARG A 58 3.10 -8.62 4.10
N ILE A 59 2.35 -7.50 4.16
CA ILE A 59 0.91 -7.48 3.88
C ILE A 59 0.63 -7.91 2.44
N LEU A 60 1.40 -7.41 1.47
CA LEU A 60 1.28 -7.83 0.06
C LEU A 60 1.53 -9.34 -0.10
N GLY A 61 2.55 -9.87 0.60
CA GLY A 61 2.89 -11.29 0.58
C GLY A 61 1.87 -12.22 1.25
N GLN A 62 0.88 -11.70 1.98
CA GLN A 62 -0.23 -12.48 2.52
C GLN A 62 -1.33 -12.75 1.49
N THR A 63 -1.32 -12.04 0.36
CA THR A 63 -2.30 -12.19 -0.71
C THR A 63 -1.80 -13.14 -1.81
N ALA A 64 -2.70 -13.80 -2.52
CA ALA A 64 -2.34 -14.62 -3.67
C ALA A 64 -1.75 -13.73 -4.78
N MET A 65 -0.48 -13.95 -5.12
CA MET A 65 0.20 -13.27 -6.22
C MET A 65 -0.21 -13.89 -7.56
N ASP A 66 -1.39 -13.50 -8.02
CA ASP A 66 -1.84 -13.74 -9.39
C ASP A 66 -1.35 -12.64 -10.33
N ARG A 67 -1.44 -12.90 -11.63
CA ARG A 67 -1.04 -11.96 -12.69
C ARG A 67 -1.75 -10.61 -12.54
N ARG A 68 -3.04 -10.62 -12.18
CA ARG A 68 -3.82 -9.41 -11.87
C ARG A 68 -3.23 -8.63 -10.69
N SER A 69 -2.97 -9.28 -9.56
CA SER A 69 -2.43 -8.65 -8.36
C SER A 69 -1.06 -8.02 -8.61
N VAL A 70 -0.18 -8.74 -9.33
CA VAL A 70 1.16 -8.23 -9.70
C VAL A 70 1.06 -7.00 -10.62
N LEU A 71 0.14 -6.99 -11.59
CA LEU A 71 -0.08 -5.83 -12.45
C LEU A 71 -0.58 -4.62 -11.67
N ILE A 72 -1.55 -4.82 -10.75
CA ILE A 72 -2.05 -3.75 -9.89
C ILE A 72 -0.92 -3.18 -9.03
N ILE A 73 -0.13 -4.04 -8.38
CA ILE A 73 1.01 -3.63 -7.56
C ILE A 73 2.02 -2.85 -8.40
N ALA A 74 2.48 -3.40 -9.52
CA ALA A 74 3.50 -2.78 -10.36
C ALA A 74 3.06 -1.41 -10.90
N ALA A 75 1.82 -1.30 -11.40
CA ALA A 75 1.29 -0.05 -11.91
C ALA A 75 1.11 1.00 -10.80
N SER A 76 0.63 0.60 -9.63
CA SER A 76 0.42 1.50 -8.50
C SER A 76 1.73 2.02 -7.91
N PHE A 77 2.73 1.16 -7.78
CA PHE A 77 4.09 1.57 -7.41
C PHE A 77 4.71 2.47 -8.48
N GLY A 78 4.54 2.12 -9.76
CA GLY A 78 5.04 2.91 -10.88
C GLY A 78 4.47 4.32 -10.91
N VAL A 79 3.16 4.49 -10.72
CA VAL A 79 2.51 5.80 -10.65
C VAL A 79 2.95 6.56 -9.41
N GLY A 80 2.91 5.93 -8.22
CA GLY A 80 3.29 6.58 -6.97
C GLY A 80 4.74 7.09 -6.97
N LEU A 81 5.68 6.25 -7.41
CA LEU A 81 7.09 6.62 -7.52
C LEU A 81 7.35 7.59 -8.68
N GLY A 82 6.63 7.44 -9.80
CA GLY A 82 6.74 8.34 -10.96
C GLY A 82 6.33 9.76 -10.64
N VAL A 83 5.23 9.94 -9.91
CA VAL A 83 4.78 11.26 -9.45
C VAL A 83 5.74 11.86 -8.43
N ALA A 84 6.27 11.05 -7.52
CA ALA A 84 7.29 11.49 -6.56
C ALA A 84 8.59 11.96 -7.25
N ALA A 85 8.97 11.32 -8.35
CA ALA A 85 10.18 11.63 -9.11
C ALA A 85 10.02 12.88 -9.98
N GLN A 86 8.83 13.15 -10.51
CA GLN A 86 8.55 14.31 -11.35
C GLN A 86 7.22 15.00 -10.96
N PRO A 87 7.23 15.89 -9.95
CA PRO A 87 6.03 16.58 -9.49
C PRO A 87 5.47 17.62 -10.49
N THR A 88 6.32 18.12 -11.41
CA THR A 88 5.95 19.07 -12.47
C THR A 88 4.93 18.53 -13.47
N LEU A 89 4.73 17.20 -13.53
CA LEU A 89 3.69 16.59 -14.38
C LEU A 89 2.27 17.02 -13.96
N LEU A 90 2.10 17.45 -12.71
CA LEU A 90 0.80 17.84 -12.15
C LEU A 90 0.52 19.34 -12.24
N ASP A 91 1.46 20.16 -12.75
CA ASP A 91 1.31 21.62 -12.79
C ASP A 91 0.22 22.10 -13.74
N GLN A 92 -0.15 21.28 -14.73
CA GLN A 92 -1.24 21.59 -15.68
C GLN A 92 -2.61 21.10 -15.18
N MET A 93 -2.68 20.47 -14.00
CA MET A 93 -3.93 19.93 -13.45
C MET A 93 -4.61 20.92 -12.47
N PRO A 94 -5.93 20.82 -12.27
CA PRO A 94 -6.64 21.62 -11.28
C PRO A 94 -6.04 21.44 -9.88
N ALA A 95 -6.02 22.52 -9.07
CA ALA A 95 -5.39 22.55 -7.74
C ALA A 95 -5.78 21.37 -6.84
N VAL A 96 -7.05 20.96 -6.86
CA VAL A 96 -7.56 19.83 -6.06
C VAL A 96 -6.88 18.51 -6.45
N VAL A 97 -6.70 18.26 -7.75
CA VAL A 97 -6.05 17.04 -8.24
C VAL A 97 -4.55 17.09 -7.94
N LYS A 98 -3.92 18.25 -8.13
CA LYS A 98 -2.52 18.46 -7.81
C LYS A 98 -2.21 18.11 -6.35
N THR A 99 -2.94 18.67 -5.40
CA THR A 99 -2.71 18.42 -3.96
C THR A 99 -2.92 16.96 -3.56
N LEU A 100 -3.86 16.26 -4.19
CA LEU A 100 -4.11 14.85 -3.91
C LEU A 100 -3.02 13.93 -4.47
N PHE A 101 -2.52 14.23 -5.68
CA PHE A 101 -1.51 13.40 -6.34
C PHE A 101 -0.06 13.76 -5.95
N ASP A 102 0.18 14.92 -5.34
CA ASP A 102 1.52 15.36 -4.87
C ASP A 102 2.18 14.36 -3.90
N SER A 103 1.36 13.55 -3.20
CA SER A 103 1.86 12.44 -2.38
C SER A 103 1.93 11.13 -3.16
N ALA A 104 3.11 10.51 -3.17
CA ALA A 104 3.35 9.17 -3.72
C ALA A 104 2.40 8.09 -3.14
N ILE A 105 2.06 8.22 -1.85
CA ILE A 105 1.21 7.27 -1.14
C ILE A 105 -0.23 7.39 -1.65
N THR A 106 -0.73 8.62 -1.77
CA THR A 106 -2.10 8.87 -2.22
C THR A 106 -2.27 8.55 -3.70
N SER A 107 -1.36 9.00 -4.57
CA SER A 107 -1.40 8.70 -6.01
C SER A 107 -1.29 7.21 -6.30
N GLY A 108 -0.36 6.49 -5.65
CA GLY A 108 -0.23 5.05 -5.76
C GLY A 108 -1.45 4.30 -5.21
N GLY A 109 -1.96 4.70 -4.04
CA GLY A 109 -3.14 4.09 -3.41
C GLY A 109 -4.42 4.26 -4.23
N ILE A 110 -4.67 5.47 -4.75
CA ILE A 110 -5.81 5.73 -5.65
C ILE A 110 -5.67 4.89 -6.92
N THR A 111 -4.48 4.83 -7.51
CA THR A 111 -4.22 3.99 -8.69
C THR A 111 -4.49 2.52 -8.39
N ALA A 112 -4.08 2.02 -7.23
CA ALA A 112 -4.34 0.64 -6.81
C ALA A 112 -5.83 0.36 -6.67
N ILE A 113 -6.58 1.27 -6.04
CA ILE A 113 -8.03 1.14 -5.87
C ILE A 113 -8.72 1.15 -7.24
N LEU A 114 -8.38 2.11 -8.10
CA LEU A 114 -8.94 2.23 -9.45
C LEU A 114 -8.66 0.97 -10.28
N LEU A 115 -7.42 0.48 -10.30
CA LEU A 115 -7.07 -0.73 -11.02
C LEU A 115 -7.73 -1.97 -10.42
N ASN A 116 -7.85 -2.06 -9.10
CA ASN A 116 -8.58 -3.18 -8.47
C ASN A 116 -10.07 -3.18 -8.84
N LEU A 117 -10.68 -2.01 -9.05
CA LEU A 117 -12.07 -1.89 -9.48
C LEU A 117 -12.25 -2.13 -10.99
N LEU A 118 -11.31 -1.62 -11.81
CA LEU A 118 -11.37 -1.71 -13.27
C LEU A 118 -10.94 -3.09 -13.80
N LEU A 119 -9.96 -3.73 -13.17
CA LEU A 119 -9.55 -5.07 -13.55
C LEU A 119 -10.50 -6.11 -12.93
N PRO A 120 -11.27 -6.85 -13.73
CA PRO A 120 -12.15 -7.89 -13.24
C PRO A 120 -11.34 -9.00 -12.55
N GLU A 121 -11.85 -9.53 -11.44
CA GLU A 121 -11.26 -10.70 -10.78
C GLU A 121 -11.25 -11.88 -11.76
N GLU A 122 -10.08 -12.49 -11.97
CA GLU A 122 -9.92 -13.62 -12.88
C GLU A 122 -10.64 -14.85 -12.33
N ARG A 123 -11.94 -14.94 -12.63
CA ARG A 123 -12.65 -16.21 -12.75
C ARG A 123 -13.26 -16.44 -14.14
N VAL A 124 -13.17 -15.53 -15.12
CA VAL A 124 -14.06 -15.61 -16.31
C VAL A 124 -13.45 -15.39 -17.71
N ALA A 125 -12.32 -14.70 -17.93
CA ALA A 125 -12.04 -14.28 -19.32
C ALA A 125 -11.75 -15.43 -20.33
N GLU A 126 -11.01 -16.48 -19.97
CA GLU A 126 -10.39 -17.35 -21.01
C GLU A 126 -10.49 -18.87 -20.78
N ALA A 127 -10.69 -19.36 -19.56
CA ALA A 127 -11.08 -20.76 -19.33
C ALA A 127 -12.43 -21.10 -20.01
N ALA A 128 -13.31 -20.09 -20.16
CA ALA A 128 -14.54 -20.16 -20.94
C ALA A 128 -14.31 -20.30 -22.46
N GLN A 129 -13.18 -19.83 -23.00
CA GLN A 129 -12.90 -19.86 -24.45
C GLN A 129 -12.05 -21.06 -24.87
N ALA A 130 -11.09 -21.48 -24.04
CA ALA A 130 -10.25 -22.66 -24.31
C ALA A 130 -11.02 -23.99 -24.17
N SER A 131 -11.92 -24.10 -23.18
CA SER A 131 -12.75 -25.31 -23.00
C SER A 131 -13.85 -25.43 -24.07
N ALA A 132 -14.45 -24.32 -24.50
CA ALA A 132 -15.47 -24.31 -25.55
C ALA A 132 -14.90 -24.67 -26.95
N LYS A 133 -13.69 -24.21 -27.29
CA LYS A 133 -13.01 -24.60 -28.53
C LYS A 133 -12.49 -26.04 -28.49
N GLY A 134 -12.00 -26.52 -27.33
CA GLY A 134 -11.54 -27.90 -27.16
C GLY A 134 -12.66 -28.95 -27.23
N GLY A 135 -13.84 -28.66 -26.68
CA GLY A 135 -14.99 -29.56 -26.70
C GLY A 135 -15.69 -29.65 -28.06
N ALA A 136 -15.74 -28.54 -28.82
CA ALA A 136 -16.32 -28.53 -30.16
C ALA A 136 -15.46 -29.32 -31.17
N LEU A 137 -14.13 -29.18 -31.12
CA LEU A 137 -13.21 -29.90 -31.99
C LEU A 137 -13.11 -31.41 -31.66
N ALA A 138 -13.30 -31.79 -30.39
CA ALA A 138 -13.36 -33.19 -29.98
C ALA A 138 -14.64 -33.90 -30.47
N ARG A 139 -15.76 -33.18 -30.63
CA ARG A 139 -17.04 -33.72 -31.09
C ARG A 139 -17.07 -34.06 -32.60
N TRP A 140 -16.28 -33.36 -33.42
CA TRP A 140 -16.17 -33.61 -34.87
C TRP A 140 -15.12 -34.65 -35.25
N ARG A 141 -14.32 -35.14 -34.30
CA ARG A 141 -13.27 -36.16 -34.50
C ARG A 141 -13.72 -37.58 -34.12
N LYS A 142 -14.99 -37.91 -34.35
CA LYS A 142 -15.43 -39.30 -34.53
C LYS A 142 -16.50 -39.42 -35.63
N PRO A 143 -16.11 -39.34 -36.90
CA PRO A 143 -16.83 -39.99 -37.97
C PRO A 143 -16.12 -41.26 -38.43
N LEU A 144 -16.93 -42.33 -38.58
CA LEU A 144 -16.79 -43.43 -39.55
C LEU A 144 -15.57 -44.36 -39.42
N GLY A 145 -15.84 -45.60 -39.01
CA GLY A 145 -14.93 -46.74 -39.01
C GLY A 145 -15.51 -47.88 -38.18
#